data_AF-A0A3D1F557-F1
#
_entry.id   AF-A0A3D1F557-F1
#
_cell.length_a   1.000
_cell.length_b   1.000
_cell.length_c   1.000
_cell.angle_alpha   90.00
_cell.angle_beta   90.00
_cell.angle_gamma   90.00
#
_symmetry.space_group_name_H-M   'P 1'
#
loop_
_entity.id
_entity.type
_entity.pdbx_description
1 polymer ?
#
loop_
_entity_poly.entity_id
_entity_poly.type
_entity_poly.pdbx_seq_one_letter_code
_entity_poly.pdbx_strand_id
1 'polypeptide(L)'
;LPVFDCANKCGPNGKRYIAPSGHIRMMAASQPFISGAISKTINLPNEASVEDIADSYWQSWELGLKANALYRDGCKLSQPLNAKADADLEDEEEAEEIAEALEEVAQEVVGAAAAAAMTDAEKAVEIKERIIHRPMRRRLSDTRRSVTHKFNVAGHEGYLTVGLYDDGMPGELFITMAKEGSTIGGLMDSLGTATSVALQYGVPLNSMVRKFTHQRFEPAGMTTNRDIPFAKSLVDYIFRWLGMEFLPGYREANAPQRTTKDTGKDTATETTRETGKDATVEVTAGGRLAATDRVTGTTSNGGASWTTPGSTTMANPSTDAVAATAAAVNPAASALSDALEAAGDAPPCDVCGTITVRSGTCYKCLNCGASMGCS
;
A
#
# COMPACT_ATOMS: atom_id res chain seq x y z
N LEU A 1 33.96 17.22 -18.33
CA LEU A 1 34.98 17.87 -17.49
C LEU A 1 35.57 16.86 -16.49
N PRO A 2 36.87 16.92 -16.18
CA PRO A 2 37.52 16.07 -15.17
C PRO A 2 37.04 16.33 -13.72
N VAL A 3 36.08 17.23 -13.53
CA VAL A 3 35.59 17.70 -12.21
C VAL A 3 34.33 16.94 -11.74
N PHE A 4 33.74 16.09 -12.59
CA PHE A 4 32.51 15.35 -12.28
C PHE A 4 32.74 13.84 -12.27
N ASP A 5 33.63 13.36 -11.40
CA ASP A 5 33.70 11.92 -11.11
C ASP A 5 32.63 11.54 -10.10
N CYS A 6 32.02 10.38 -10.30
CA CYS A 6 31.01 9.84 -9.41
C CYS A 6 31.66 8.99 -8.31
N ALA A 7 30.89 8.65 -7.27
CA ALA A 7 31.33 7.75 -6.21
C ALA A 7 31.54 6.30 -6.71
N ASN A 8 30.84 5.90 -7.77
CA ASN A 8 31.03 4.63 -8.47
C ASN A 8 31.69 4.87 -9.82
N LYS A 9 32.21 3.79 -10.42
CA LYS A 9 32.76 3.77 -11.78
C LYS A 9 31.81 4.44 -12.77
N CYS A 10 32.33 5.41 -13.52
CA CYS A 10 31.58 6.27 -14.41
C CYS A 10 32.42 6.71 -15.62
N GLY A 11 31.76 7.43 -16.53
CA GLY A 11 32.34 7.90 -17.78
C GLY A 11 32.32 6.85 -18.90
N PRO A 12 32.73 7.22 -20.12
CA PRO A 12 32.53 6.40 -21.32
C PRO A 12 33.20 5.02 -21.26
N ASN A 13 34.27 4.89 -20.48
CA ASN A 13 35.07 3.67 -20.39
C ASN A 13 34.96 2.99 -19.02
N GLY A 14 34.07 3.46 -18.12
CA GLY A 14 33.88 2.87 -16.79
C GLY A 14 35.08 2.93 -15.83
N LYS A 15 36.13 3.70 -16.13
CA LYS A 15 37.37 3.75 -15.33
C LYS A 15 37.45 4.91 -14.34
N ARG A 16 36.58 5.92 -14.45
CA ARG A 16 36.65 7.12 -13.61
C ARG A 16 35.77 6.97 -12.38
N TYR A 17 36.29 7.30 -11.21
CA TYR A 17 35.53 7.37 -9.96
C TYR A 17 36.35 8.15 -8.93
N ILE A 18 35.68 8.68 -7.91
CA ILE A 18 36.33 9.30 -6.77
C ILE A 18 37.01 8.20 -5.95
N ALA A 19 38.33 8.24 -5.81
CA ALA A 19 39.06 7.28 -4.98
C ALA A 19 38.57 7.32 -3.51
N PRO A 20 38.64 6.20 -2.76
CA PRO A 20 38.25 6.16 -1.35
C PRO A 20 38.87 7.26 -0.49
N SER A 21 40.16 7.54 -0.72
CA SER A 21 40.89 8.63 -0.05
C SER A 21 40.35 10.03 -0.36
N GLY A 22 39.77 10.23 -1.55
CA GLY A 22 39.10 11.46 -1.93
C GLY A 22 37.84 11.71 -1.10
N HIS A 23 37.04 10.67 -0.87
CA HIS A 23 35.89 10.74 0.04
C HIS A 23 36.32 11.10 1.47
N ILE A 24 37.33 10.39 1.99
CA ILE A 24 37.83 10.57 3.35
C ILE A 24 38.38 12.00 3.56
N ARG A 25 39.22 12.49 2.64
CA ARG A 25 39.79 13.85 2.74
C ARG A 25 38.72 14.94 2.68
N MET A 26 37.68 14.76 1.87
CA MET A 26 36.57 15.71 1.79
C MET A 26 35.78 15.75 3.12
N MET A 27 35.49 14.58 3.68
CA MET A 27 34.86 14.49 5.00
C MET A 27 35.74 15.12 6.07
N ALA A 28 37.04 14.82 6.06
CA ALA A 28 37.99 15.32 7.06
C ALA A 28 38.12 16.84 7.03
N ALA A 29 38.12 17.46 5.84
CA ALA A 29 38.13 18.91 5.69
C ALA A 29 36.88 19.57 6.31
N SER A 30 35.74 18.88 6.31
CA SER A 30 34.48 19.39 6.84
C SER A 30 34.30 19.11 8.34
N GLN A 31 34.92 18.05 8.85
CA GLN A 31 34.73 17.53 10.21
C GLN A 31 34.99 18.55 11.34
N PRO A 32 35.97 19.48 11.27
CA PRO A 32 36.18 20.50 12.30
C PRO A 32 35.01 21.46 12.51
N PHE A 33 34.16 21.64 11.49
CA PHE A 33 33.01 22.54 11.55
C PHE A 33 31.72 21.84 12.00
N ILE A 34 31.78 20.55 12.28
CA ILE A 34 30.62 19.71 12.60
C ILE A 34 30.80 19.13 14.01
N SER A 35 29.92 19.52 14.92
CA SER A 35 29.91 19.05 16.32
C SER A 35 29.63 17.54 16.41
N GLY A 36 28.72 17.03 15.59
CA GLY A 36 28.43 15.61 15.41
C GLY A 36 29.37 14.89 14.43
N ALA A 37 28.96 13.69 14.01
CA ALA A 37 29.63 12.91 12.96
C ALA A 37 29.01 13.17 11.58
N ILE A 38 29.71 12.76 10.52
CA ILE A 38 29.26 12.89 9.13
C ILE A 38 28.68 11.56 8.66
N SER A 39 27.40 11.52 8.30
CA SER A 39 26.77 10.36 7.66
C SER A 39 26.98 10.42 6.15
N LYS A 40 28.18 10.00 5.71
CA LYS A 40 28.55 9.90 4.29
C LYS A 40 29.28 8.58 4.06
N THR A 41 28.78 7.82 3.10
CA THR A 41 29.40 6.57 2.66
C THR A 41 30.71 6.82 1.92
N ILE A 42 31.76 6.06 2.22
CA ILE A 42 33.01 5.97 1.46
C ILE A 42 32.85 4.79 0.50
N ASN A 43 32.70 5.09 -0.78
CA ASN A 43 32.52 4.09 -1.82
C ASN A 43 33.87 3.50 -2.23
N LEU A 44 33.94 2.17 -2.36
CA LEU A 44 35.09 1.44 -2.89
C LEU A 44 34.67 0.68 -4.15
N PRO A 45 35.57 0.53 -5.14
CA PRO A 45 35.30 -0.28 -6.33
C PRO A 45 35.14 -1.76 -5.96
N ASN A 46 34.53 -2.54 -6.86
CA ASN A 46 34.25 -3.96 -6.60
C ASN A 46 35.53 -4.77 -6.33
N GLU A 47 36.62 -4.44 -7.02
CA GLU A 47 37.94 -5.06 -6.88
C GLU A 47 38.71 -4.68 -5.60
N ALA A 48 38.15 -3.82 -4.73
CA ALA A 48 38.85 -3.37 -3.52
C ALA A 48 39.14 -4.54 -2.56
N SER A 49 40.38 -4.60 -2.08
CA SER A 49 40.88 -5.64 -1.19
C SER A 49 40.55 -5.37 0.28
N VAL A 50 40.89 -6.33 1.15
CA VAL A 50 40.74 -6.15 2.61
C VAL A 50 41.72 -5.09 3.12
N GLU A 51 42.91 -5.02 2.53
CA GLU A 51 43.93 -4.01 2.82
C GLU A 51 43.41 -2.60 2.47
N ASP A 52 42.76 -2.42 1.31
CA ASP A 52 42.16 -1.13 0.93
C ASP A 52 41.11 -0.64 1.95
N ILE A 53 40.34 -1.58 2.51
CA ILE A 53 39.35 -1.32 3.56
C ILE A 53 40.05 -0.94 4.87
N ALA A 54 41.09 -1.67 5.26
CA ALA A 54 41.88 -1.40 6.45
C ALA A 54 42.53 -0.02 6.39
N ASP A 55 43.14 0.32 5.25
CA ASP A 55 43.75 1.62 4.99
C ASP A 55 42.72 2.75 5.05
N SER A 56 41.50 2.51 4.55
CA SER A 56 40.39 3.48 4.63
C SER A 56 39.99 3.76 6.08
N TYR A 57 39.95 2.74 6.93
CA TYR A 57 39.72 2.91 8.38
C TYR A 57 40.87 3.67 9.05
N TRP A 58 42.11 3.27 8.77
CA TRP A 58 43.30 3.88 9.35
C TRP A 58 43.41 5.37 8.99
N GLN A 59 43.25 5.70 7.72
CA GLN A 59 43.29 7.08 7.23
C GLN A 59 42.15 7.92 7.83
N SER A 60 40.95 7.36 7.99
CA SER A 60 39.84 8.07 8.61
C SER A 60 40.11 8.42 10.07
N TRP A 61 40.73 7.49 10.81
CA TRP A 61 41.14 7.71 12.19
C TRP A 61 42.24 8.77 12.30
N GLU A 62 43.28 8.67 11.46
CA GLU A 62 44.40 9.62 11.42
C GLU A 62 43.93 11.06 11.14
N LEU A 63 42.94 11.22 10.28
CA LEU A 63 42.35 12.51 9.92
C LEU A 63 41.25 12.99 10.87
N GLY A 64 40.99 12.26 11.97
CA GLY A 64 40.06 12.68 13.02
C GLY A 64 38.57 12.60 12.64
N LEU A 65 38.20 11.71 11.71
CA LEU A 65 36.79 11.44 11.42
C LEU A 65 36.11 10.74 12.58
N LYS A 66 34.91 11.22 12.95
CA LYS A 66 34.15 10.68 14.08
C LYS A 66 33.32 9.44 13.74
N ALA A 67 33.04 9.22 12.45
CA ALA A 67 32.34 8.04 11.95
C ALA A 67 32.87 7.66 10.57
N ASN A 68 32.77 6.37 10.24
CA ASN A 68 33.19 5.80 8.97
C ASN A 68 32.17 4.73 8.53
N ALA A 69 31.57 4.92 7.35
CA ALA A 69 30.67 3.97 6.72
C ALA A 69 31.22 3.63 5.33
N LEU A 70 31.63 2.38 5.12
CA LEU A 70 32.20 1.92 3.85
C LEU A 70 31.16 1.15 3.03
N TYR A 71 31.23 1.30 1.71
CA TYR A 71 30.45 0.49 0.77
C TYR A 71 31.35 0.04 -0.38
N ARG A 72 31.62 -1.26 -0.46
CA ARG A 72 32.29 -1.86 -1.62
C ARG A 72 31.25 -2.22 -2.68
N ASP A 73 31.45 -1.74 -3.90
CA ASP A 73 30.55 -2.05 -5.01
C ASP A 73 30.43 -3.57 -5.22
N GLY A 74 29.26 -4.05 -5.61
CA GLY A 74 29.02 -5.50 -5.72
C GLY A 74 28.95 -6.28 -4.39
N CYS A 75 29.09 -5.67 -3.19
CA CYS A 75 29.11 -6.44 -1.93
C CYS A 75 27.75 -6.96 -1.44
N LYS A 76 26.64 -6.49 -2.02
CA LYS A 76 25.27 -6.94 -1.71
C LYS A 76 24.64 -7.64 -2.91
N LEU A 77 23.91 -8.74 -2.65
CA LEU A 77 23.23 -9.59 -3.65
C LEU A 77 22.19 -8.86 -4.51
N SER A 78 21.60 -7.78 -3.98
CA SER A 78 20.67 -6.96 -4.75
C SER A 78 20.99 -5.49 -4.54
N GLN A 79 21.30 -4.80 -5.63
CA GLN A 79 21.65 -3.38 -5.61
C GLN A 79 20.61 -2.62 -6.43
N PRO A 80 19.95 -1.59 -5.86
CA PRO A 80 18.95 -0.80 -6.59
C PRO A 80 19.51 -0.09 -7.82
N LEU A 81 20.83 0.19 -7.81
CA LEU A 81 21.58 0.74 -8.91
C LEU A 81 22.76 -0.20 -9.17
N ASN A 82 22.64 -1.09 -10.14
CA ASN A 82 23.76 -1.90 -10.59
C ASN A 82 24.44 -1.11 -11.71
N ALA A 83 25.75 -0.81 -11.58
CA ALA A 83 26.50 -0.20 -12.67
C ALA A 83 26.61 -1.13 -13.89
N LYS A 84 26.24 -2.41 -13.73
CA LYS A 84 25.94 -3.34 -14.82
C LYS A 84 24.53 -3.09 -15.37
N ALA A 85 24.37 -2.04 -16.16
CA ALA A 85 23.33 -1.96 -17.16
C ALA A 85 23.99 -1.43 -18.45
N ASP A 86 23.93 -2.26 -19.49
CA ASP A 86 24.32 -2.03 -20.88
C ASP A 86 25.82 -1.94 -21.20
N ALA A 87 26.58 -3.03 -20.96
CA ALA A 87 27.61 -3.55 -21.86
C ALA A 87 28.27 -4.81 -21.27
N ASP A 88 28.43 -5.81 -22.13
CA ASP A 88 29.35 -6.95 -22.03
C ASP A 88 28.96 -8.11 -21.07
N LEU A 89 28.04 -8.94 -21.57
CA LEU A 89 28.04 -10.38 -21.30
C LEU A 89 29.05 -11.03 -22.26
N GLU A 90 30.31 -11.13 -21.83
CA GLU A 90 31.32 -11.99 -22.48
C GLU A 90 31.99 -12.83 -21.38
N ASP A 91 31.25 -13.80 -20.85
CA ASP A 91 31.81 -14.99 -20.21
C ASP A 91 31.06 -16.19 -20.83
N GLU A 92 31.70 -16.89 -21.77
CA GLU A 92 31.07 -17.95 -22.61
C GLU A 92 30.60 -19.16 -21.79
N GLU A 93 31.21 -19.44 -20.63
CA GLU A 93 30.84 -20.57 -19.76
C GLU A 93 29.52 -20.33 -19.00
N GLU A 94 29.24 -19.10 -18.57
CA GLU A 94 28.01 -18.78 -17.83
C GLU A 94 26.80 -18.66 -18.78
N ALA A 95 27.04 -18.37 -20.07
CA ALA A 95 26.01 -18.33 -21.11
C ALA A 95 25.48 -19.72 -21.49
N GLU A 96 26.33 -20.75 -21.49
CA GLU A 96 25.93 -22.13 -21.78
C GLU A 96 25.12 -22.74 -20.62
N GLU A 97 25.53 -22.54 -19.37
CA GLU A 97 24.75 -22.99 -18.20
C GLU A 97 23.39 -22.29 -18.10
N ILE A 98 23.33 -20.99 -18.40
CA ILE A 98 22.06 -20.25 -18.42
C ILE A 98 21.20 -20.68 -19.62
N ALA A 99 21.79 -20.99 -20.78
CA ALA A 99 21.06 -21.49 -21.94
C ALA A 99 20.47 -22.89 -21.69
N GLU A 100 21.23 -23.81 -21.10
CA GLU A 100 20.75 -25.15 -20.74
C GLU A 100 19.64 -25.08 -19.68
N ALA A 101 19.81 -24.25 -18.64
CA ALA A 101 18.77 -24.06 -17.64
C ALA A 101 17.49 -23.42 -18.21
N LEU A 102 17.61 -22.50 -19.16
CA LEU A 102 16.47 -21.91 -19.85
C LEU A 102 15.78 -22.90 -20.79
N GLU A 103 16.53 -23.81 -21.42
CA GLU A 103 15.98 -24.83 -22.32
C GLU A 103 15.27 -25.96 -21.53
N GLU A 104 15.80 -26.35 -20.37
CA GLU A 104 15.14 -27.29 -19.45
C GLU A 104 13.82 -26.71 -18.91
N VAL A 105 13.84 -25.44 -18.46
CA VAL A 105 12.62 -24.73 -18.02
C VAL A 105 11.64 -24.54 -19.18
N ALA A 106 12.12 -24.29 -20.40
CA ALA A 106 11.24 -24.20 -21.57
C ALA A 106 10.55 -25.53 -21.87
N GLN A 107 11.23 -26.67 -21.73
CA GLN A 107 10.63 -27.99 -21.93
C GLN A 107 9.58 -28.31 -20.84
N GLU A 108 9.83 -27.94 -19.58
CA GLU A 108 8.85 -28.10 -18.49
C GLU A 108 7.61 -27.21 -18.68
N VAL A 109 7.80 -25.97 -19.13
CA VAL A 109 6.70 -25.02 -19.40
C VAL A 109 5.89 -25.43 -20.62
N VAL A 110 6.53 -26.00 -21.66
CA VAL A 110 5.84 -26.60 -22.82
C VAL A 110 5.07 -27.86 -22.41
N GLY A 111 5.61 -28.69 -21.53
CA GLY A 111 4.92 -29.86 -20.97
C GLY A 111 3.69 -29.48 -20.14
N ALA A 112 3.81 -28.45 -19.29
CA ALA A 112 2.70 -27.92 -18.51
C ALA A 112 1.63 -27.24 -19.39
N ALA A 113 2.04 -26.54 -20.45
CA ALA A 113 1.14 -25.95 -21.44
C ALA A 113 0.42 -27.02 -22.28
N ALA A 114 1.10 -28.12 -22.64
CA ALA A 114 0.49 -29.24 -23.37
C ALA A 114 -0.52 -30.02 -22.50
N ALA A 115 -0.26 -30.17 -21.20
CA ALA A 115 -1.19 -30.76 -20.24
C ALA A 115 -2.45 -29.89 -20.02
N ALA A 116 -2.31 -28.56 -20.12
CA ALA A 116 -3.42 -27.61 -20.05
C ALA A 116 -4.19 -27.46 -21.39
N ALA A 117 -3.62 -27.91 -22.51
CA ALA A 117 -4.18 -27.74 -23.86
C ALA A 117 -4.98 -28.94 -24.39
N MET A 118 -5.22 -29.99 -23.59
CA MET A 118 -6.05 -31.14 -24.00
C MET A 118 -7.58 -30.92 -23.86
N THR A 119 -8.04 -29.70 -23.66
CA THR A 119 -9.46 -29.35 -23.83
C THR A 119 -9.59 -28.20 -24.83
N ASP A 120 -10.29 -28.49 -25.92
CA ASP A 120 -10.66 -27.63 -27.04
C ASP A 120 -9.57 -27.36 -28.09
N ALA A 121 -9.52 -28.30 -29.03
CA ALA A 121 -8.89 -28.14 -30.33
C ALA A 121 -9.73 -27.25 -31.27
N GLU A 122 -8.99 -26.60 -32.16
CA GLU A 122 -9.40 -25.92 -33.41
C GLU A 122 -9.94 -24.48 -33.31
N LYS A 123 -9.03 -23.51 -33.49
CA LYS A 123 -9.21 -22.49 -34.53
C LYS A 123 -7.92 -21.81 -34.96
N ALA A 124 -7.91 -21.52 -36.26
CA ALA A 124 -6.84 -21.03 -37.10
C ALA A 124 -6.05 -19.83 -36.57
N VAL A 125 -4.76 -19.82 -36.92
CA VAL A 125 -3.78 -18.77 -36.68
C VAL A 125 -4.18 -17.49 -37.40
N GLU A 126 -4.55 -16.47 -36.65
CA GLU A 126 -4.64 -15.08 -37.12
C GLU A 126 -3.57 -14.28 -36.37
N ILE A 127 -2.64 -13.68 -37.13
CA ILE A 127 -1.55 -12.85 -36.60
C ILE A 127 -2.18 -11.60 -35.99
N LYS A 128 -2.32 -11.56 -34.67
CA LYS A 128 -2.64 -10.33 -33.94
C LYS A 128 -1.35 -9.63 -33.55
N GLU A 129 -1.07 -8.53 -34.24
CA GLU A 129 -0.11 -7.52 -33.80
C GLU A 129 -0.30 -7.25 -32.30
N ARG A 130 0.73 -7.52 -31.51
CA ARG A 130 0.75 -7.21 -30.07
C ARG A 130 0.90 -5.70 -29.92
N ILE A 131 -0.20 -4.96 -30.06
CA ILE A 131 -0.29 -3.55 -29.70
C ILE A 131 0.06 -3.47 -28.21
N ILE A 132 1.25 -2.97 -27.90
CA ILE A 132 1.64 -2.61 -26.54
C ILE A 132 0.78 -1.41 -26.16
N HIS A 133 -0.42 -1.68 -25.63
CA HIS A 133 -1.30 -0.64 -25.12
C HIS A 133 -0.64 -0.07 -23.87
N ARG A 134 0.18 0.97 -24.03
CA ARG A 134 0.53 1.83 -22.91
C ARG A 134 -0.80 2.27 -22.29
N PRO A 135 -1.02 2.08 -20.98
CA PRO A 135 -2.25 2.52 -20.34
C PRO A 135 -2.27 4.05 -20.44
N MET A 136 -3.04 4.57 -21.39
CA MET A 136 -3.20 6.00 -21.62
C MET A 136 -4.23 6.49 -20.62
N ARG A 137 -3.87 7.45 -19.78
CA ARG A 137 -4.78 8.05 -18.81
C ARG A 137 -5.98 8.68 -19.53
N ARG A 138 -7.18 8.13 -19.34
CA ARG A 138 -8.44 8.74 -19.78
C ARG A 138 -8.81 9.82 -18.78
N ARG A 139 -8.64 11.09 -19.14
CA ARG A 139 -9.08 12.21 -18.30
C ARG A 139 -10.59 12.43 -18.47
N LEU A 140 -11.23 12.93 -17.42
CA LEU A 140 -12.63 13.36 -17.48
C LEU A 140 -12.70 14.79 -18.03
N SER A 141 -13.87 15.16 -18.56
CA SER A 141 -14.17 16.53 -18.99
C SER A 141 -14.22 17.49 -17.81
N ASP A 142 -13.92 18.77 -18.06
CA ASP A 142 -13.95 19.83 -17.04
C ASP A 142 -15.35 19.98 -16.42
N THR A 143 -16.39 19.83 -17.24
CA THR A 143 -17.79 19.75 -16.78
C THR A 143 -18.27 18.31 -16.91
N ARG A 144 -18.70 17.72 -15.80
CA ARG A 144 -19.10 16.31 -15.70
C ARG A 144 -20.21 16.10 -14.67
N ARG A 145 -20.90 14.97 -14.78
CA ARG A 145 -21.87 14.53 -13.75
C ARG A 145 -21.12 13.95 -12.56
N SER A 146 -21.65 14.15 -11.36
CA SER A 146 -21.11 13.57 -10.14
C SER A 146 -22.21 13.08 -9.21
N VAL A 147 -21.92 12.03 -8.45
CA VAL A 147 -22.77 11.51 -7.37
C VAL A 147 -22.11 11.84 -6.05
N THR A 148 -22.84 12.46 -5.13
CA THR A 148 -22.35 12.79 -3.79
C THR A 148 -23.12 12.02 -2.73
N HIS A 149 -22.39 11.37 -1.82
CA HIS A 149 -22.95 10.57 -0.73
C HIS A 149 -22.36 10.99 0.61
N LYS A 150 -23.23 11.34 1.57
CA LYS A 150 -22.82 11.63 2.96
C LYS A 150 -22.68 10.31 3.71
N PHE A 151 -21.58 10.16 4.46
CA PHE A 151 -21.38 9.03 5.35
C PHE A 151 -20.99 9.45 6.76
N ASN A 152 -21.21 8.55 7.71
CA ASN A 152 -20.71 8.62 9.08
C ASN A 152 -20.27 7.20 9.48
N VAL A 153 -19.02 7.05 9.90
CA VAL A 153 -18.49 5.80 10.46
C VAL A 153 -17.90 6.12 11.83
N ALA A 154 -18.47 5.54 12.89
CA ALA A 154 -18.00 5.74 14.27
C ALA A 154 -17.85 7.23 14.69
N GLY A 155 -18.75 8.10 14.21
CA GLY A 155 -18.70 9.54 14.51
C GLY A 155 -17.77 10.35 13.61
N HIS A 156 -17.08 9.71 12.66
CA HIS A 156 -16.34 10.39 11.60
C HIS A 156 -17.27 10.64 10.40
N GLU A 157 -17.68 11.89 10.22
CA GLU A 157 -18.51 12.31 9.10
C GLU A 157 -17.67 12.74 7.90
N GLY A 158 -18.19 12.46 6.71
CA GLY A 158 -17.59 12.92 5.46
C GLY A 158 -18.54 12.81 4.28
N TYR A 159 -18.05 13.25 3.13
CA TYR A 159 -18.73 13.20 1.85
C TYR A 159 -17.85 12.47 0.83
N LEU A 160 -18.46 11.54 0.09
CA LEU A 160 -17.87 10.94 -1.09
C LEU A 160 -18.44 11.65 -2.31
N THR A 161 -17.60 12.17 -3.19
CA THR A 161 -18.04 12.75 -4.47
C THR A 161 -17.37 11.98 -5.59
N VAL A 162 -18.17 11.28 -6.38
CA VAL A 162 -17.71 10.45 -7.49
C VAL A 162 -17.99 11.16 -8.79
N GLY A 163 -16.95 11.48 -9.55
CA GLY A 163 -17.07 12.02 -10.91
C GLY A 163 -17.30 10.89 -11.90
N LEU A 164 -18.28 11.06 -12.80
CA LEU A 164 -18.66 10.05 -13.79
C LEU A 164 -18.15 10.42 -15.18
N TYR A 165 -17.82 9.39 -15.96
CA TYR A 165 -17.70 9.50 -17.41
C TYR A 165 -19.10 9.59 -18.06
N ASP A 166 -19.13 9.90 -19.36
CA ASP A 166 -20.38 9.96 -20.14
C ASP A 166 -21.11 8.61 -20.22
N ASP A 167 -20.37 7.51 -20.05
CA ASP A 167 -20.89 6.14 -19.97
C ASP A 167 -21.47 5.77 -18.59
N GLY A 168 -21.42 6.69 -17.61
CA GLY A 168 -21.89 6.49 -16.25
C GLY A 168 -20.91 5.74 -15.34
N MET A 169 -19.74 5.33 -15.84
CA MET A 169 -18.71 4.69 -15.01
C MET A 169 -18.01 5.71 -14.11
N PRO A 170 -17.57 5.29 -12.91
CA PRO A 170 -16.81 6.16 -12.02
C PRO A 170 -15.40 6.39 -12.56
N GLY A 171 -15.00 7.67 -12.63
CA GLY A 171 -13.67 8.07 -13.09
C GLY A 171 -12.85 8.82 -12.05
N GLU A 172 -13.49 9.44 -11.06
CA GLU A 172 -12.82 10.16 -9.97
C GLU A 172 -13.55 9.94 -8.65
N LEU A 173 -12.82 9.97 -7.55
CA LEU A 173 -13.31 9.88 -6.19
C LEU A 173 -12.65 10.97 -5.34
N PHE A 174 -13.48 11.87 -4.81
CA PHE A 174 -13.08 12.83 -3.80
C PHE A 174 -13.70 12.44 -2.46
N ILE A 175 -12.90 12.51 -1.39
CA ILE A 175 -13.32 12.14 -0.04
C ILE A 175 -13.08 13.35 0.86
N THR A 176 -14.14 14.04 1.25
CA THR A 176 -14.04 15.21 2.12
C THR A 176 -14.44 14.82 3.54
N MET A 177 -13.50 14.89 4.48
CA MET A 177 -13.76 14.63 5.90
C MET A 177 -14.24 15.91 6.59
N ALA A 178 -15.19 15.81 7.53
CA ALA A 178 -15.73 16.97 8.25
C ALA A 178 -14.70 17.68 9.16
N LYS A 179 -13.66 16.96 9.62
CA LYS A 179 -12.53 17.54 10.37
C LYS A 179 -11.35 17.76 9.43
N GLU A 180 -11.30 18.95 8.85
CA GLU A 180 -10.20 19.39 8.00
C GLU A 180 -8.87 19.44 8.77
N GLY A 181 -7.76 19.19 8.06
CA GLY A 181 -6.40 19.23 8.64
C GLY A 181 -6.03 18.06 9.55
N SER A 182 -6.87 17.03 9.65
CA SER A 182 -6.54 15.80 10.39
C SER A 182 -5.71 14.82 9.55
N THR A 183 -4.90 13.97 10.20
CA THR A 183 -4.17 12.88 9.54
C THR A 183 -5.11 11.97 8.73
N ILE A 184 -6.32 11.73 9.23
CA ILE A 184 -7.35 10.96 8.53
C ILE A 184 -7.81 11.71 7.28
N GLY A 185 -8.04 13.02 7.37
CA GLY A 185 -8.37 13.86 6.21
C GLY A 185 -7.31 13.75 5.11
N GLY A 186 -6.05 13.97 5.44
CA GLY A 186 -4.95 13.86 4.46
C GLY A 186 -4.79 12.45 3.87
N LEU A 187 -5.01 11.40 4.67
CA LEU A 187 -5.02 10.02 4.19
C LEU A 187 -6.18 9.76 3.22
N MET A 188 -7.37 10.29 3.52
CA MET A 188 -8.55 10.15 2.65
C MET A 188 -8.40 10.94 1.35
N ASP A 189 -7.82 12.14 1.38
CA ASP A 189 -7.49 12.91 0.18
C ASP A 189 -6.49 12.16 -0.72
N SER A 190 -5.47 11.56 -0.09
CA SER A 190 -4.47 10.75 -0.78
C SER A 190 -5.09 9.50 -1.41
N LEU A 191 -5.98 8.81 -0.68
CA LEU A 191 -6.70 7.64 -1.18
C LEU A 191 -7.65 8.01 -2.33
N GLY A 192 -8.40 9.11 -2.21
CA GLY A 192 -9.29 9.59 -3.27
C GLY A 192 -8.51 9.92 -4.54
N THR A 193 -7.38 10.60 -4.39
CA THR A 193 -6.46 10.91 -5.50
C THR A 193 -5.90 9.64 -6.14
N ALA A 194 -5.40 8.70 -5.35
CA ALA A 194 -4.86 7.43 -5.86
C ALA A 194 -5.94 6.60 -6.59
N THR A 195 -7.14 6.53 -6.02
CA THR A 195 -8.30 5.84 -6.62
C THR A 195 -8.71 6.50 -7.94
N SER A 196 -8.75 7.84 -7.97
CA SER A 196 -9.04 8.61 -9.19
C SER A 196 -8.02 8.34 -10.29
N VAL A 197 -6.72 8.35 -9.97
CA VAL A 197 -5.67 8.02 -10.92
C VAL A 197 -5.84 6.60 -11.44
N ALA A 198 -6.06 5.63 -10.56
CA ALA A 198 -6.23 4.24 -10.94
C ALA A 198 -7.45 4.01 -11.86
N LEU A 199 -8.59 4.64 -11.57
CA LEU A 199 -9.79 4.58 -12.42
C LEU A 199 -9.53 5.21 -13.80
N GLN A 200 -8.77 6.31 -13.86
CA GLN A 200 -8.40 6.97 -15.13
C GLN A 200 -7.41 6.16 -15.97
N TYR A 201 -6.61 5.29 -15.36
CA TYR A 201 -5.76 4.33 -16.07
C TYR A 201 -6.49 3.02 -16.41
N GLY A 202 -7.81 2.94 -16.19
CA GLY A 202 -8.64 1.80 -16.58
C GLY A 202 -8.58 0.61 -15.61
N VAL A 203 -8.12 0.82 -14.37
CA VAL A 203 -8.17 -0.24 -13.36
C VAL A 203 -9.64 -0.55 -13.04
N PRO A 204 -10.09 -1.82 -13.18
CA PRO A 204 -11.49 -2.16 -13.01
C PRO A 204 -11.94 -1.99 -11.56
N LEU A 205 -13.08 -1.34 -11.36
CA LEU A 205 -13.63 -1.07 -10.02
C LEU A 205 -13.83 -2.37 -9.22
N ASN A 206 -14.28 -3.45 -9.85
CA ASN A 206 -14.48 -4.74 -9.18
C ASN A 206 -13.19 -5.24 -8.50
N SER A 207 -12.03 -5.10 -9.15
CA SER A 207 -10.74 -5.48 -8.56
C SER A 207 -10.40 -4.63 -7.33
N MET A 208 -10.67 -3.32 -7.38
CA MET A 208 -10.45 -2.44 -6.22
C MET A 208 -11.39 -2.80 -5.07
N VAL A 209 -12.69 -2.94 -5.35
CA VAL A 209 -13.69 -3.32 -4.34
C VAL A 209 -13.28 -4.63 -3.68
N ARG A 210 -12.93 -5.66 -4.45
CA ARG A 210 -12.49 -6.94 -3.88
C ARG A 210 -11.24 -6.83 -2.99
N LYS A 211 -10.33 -5.90 -3.28
CA LYS A 211 -9.05 -5.74 -2.54
C LYS A 211 -9.17 -4.86 -1.30
N PHE A 212 -10.01 -3.82 -1.35
CA PHE A 212 -10.14 -2.83 -0.28
C PHE A 212 -11.31 -3.11 0.67
N THR A 213 -12.30 -3.90 0.24
CA THR A 213 -13.34 -4.34 1.16
C THR A 213 -12.78 -5.27 2.23
N HIS A 214 -13.35 -5.15 3.42
CA HIS A 214 -13.00 -5.87 4.64
C HIS A 214 -11.62 -5.59 5.24
N GLN A 215 -10.89 -4.59 4.74
CA GLN A 215 -9.71 -4.08 5.43
C GLN A 215 -10.09 -3.54 6.81
N ARG A 216 -9.28 -3.91 7.81
CA ARG A 216 -9.54 -3.64 9.23
C ARG A 216 -8.52 -2.67 9.77
N PHE A 217 -8.98 -1.49 10.16
CA PHE A 217 -8.20 -0.48 10.89
C PHE A 217 -9.14 0.63 11.37
N GLU A 218 -8.71 1.39 12.38
CA GLU A 218 -9.50 2.49 12.91
C GLU A 218 -9.47 3.72 11.98
N PRO A 219 -10.58 4.47 11.82
CA PRO A 219 -11.86 4.32 12.52
C PRO A 219 -12.74 3.19 11.98
N ALA A 220 -13.26 2.36 12.88
CA ALA A 220 -14.19 1.27 12.60
C ALA A 220 -15.42 1.40 13.51
N GLY A 221 -16.60 1.04 13.01
CA GLY A 221 -17.81 1.06 13.83
C GLY A 221 -19.11 1.10 13.05
N MET A 222 -20.17 1.44 13.78
CA MET A 222 -21.51 1.54 13.22
C MET A 222 -21.61 2.74 12.26
N THR A 223 -22.42 2.57 11.22
CA THR A 223 -22.64 3.60 10.20
C THR A 223 -24.12 3.99 10.12
N THR A 224 -24.40 5.12 9.48
CA THR A 224 -25.77 5.58 9.21
C THR A 224 -26.41 4.88 8.00
N ASN A 225 -25.63 4.15 7.21
CA ASN A 225 -26.13 3.51 6.00
C ASN A 225 -26.79 2.16 6.32
N ARG A 226 -28.05 2.01 5.94
CA ARG A 226 -28.86 0.80 6.16
C ARG A 226 -28.29 -0.44 5.47
N ASP A 227 -27.56 -0.28 4.37
CA ASP A 227 -26.97 -1.37 3.59
C ASP A 227 -25.58 -1.76 4.12
N ILE A 228 -24.93 -0.87 4.88
CA ILE A 228 -23.63 -1.13 5.51
C ILE A 228 -23.73 -0.77 7.00
N PRO A 229 -24.42 -1.57 7.84
CA PRO A 229 -24.65 -1.18 9.24
C PRO A 229 -23.35 -1.02 10.04
N PHE A 230 -22.35 -1.86 9.74
CA PHE A 230 -21.05 -1.84 10.40
C PHE A 230 -19.93 -1.86 9.36
N ALA A 231 -18.95 -0.96 9.55
CA ALA A 231 -17.76 -0.86 8.74
C ALA A 231 -16.50 -1.18 9.56
N LYS A 232 -15.60 -1.96 8.96
CA LYS A 232 -14.34 -2.40 9.59
C LYS A 232 -13.21 -1.36 9.47
N SER A 233 -13.40 -0.36 8.63
CA SER A 233 -12.57 0.82 8.44
C SER A 233 -13.33 1.82 7.56
N LEU A 234 -12.84 3.06 7.45
CA LEU A 234 -13.31 4.01 6.44
C LEU A 234 -13.16 3.46 5.02
N VAL A 235 -12.05 2.79 4.72
CA VAL A 235 -11.77 2.22 3.40
C VAL A 235 -12.73 1.07 3.07
N ASP A 236 -13.01 0.19 4.03
CA ASP A 236 -14.03 -0.87 3.89
C ASP A 236 -15.39 -0.26 3.53
N TYR A 237 -15.80 0.81 4.23
CA TYR A 237 -17.06 1.48 3.95
C TYR A 237 -17.12 2.06 2.53
N ILE A 238 -16.09 2.81 2.14
CA ILE A 238 -16.02 3.52 0.86
C ILE A 238 -16.12 2.54 -0.30
N PHE A 239 -15.33 1.47 -0.28
CA PHE A 239 -15.33 0.50 -1.39
C PHE A 239 -16.55 -0.41 -1.38
N ARG A 240 -17.15 -0.73 -0.22
CA ARG A 240 -18.45 -1.41 -0.18
C ARG A 240 -19.55 -0.55 -0.77
N TRP A 241 -19.56 0.74 -0.44
CA TRP A 241 -20.53 1.68 -1.00
C TRP A 241 -20.34 1.85 -2.52
N LEU A 242 -19.11 2.03 -3.00
CA LEU A 242 -18.81 2.07 -4.44
C LEU A 242 -19.25 0.79 -5.15
N GLY A 243 -19.03 -0.38 -4.54
CA GLY A 243 -19.52 -1.64 -5.06
C GLY A 243 -21.05 -1.66 -5.17
N MET A 244 -21.75 -1.24 -4.12
CA MET A 244 -23.23 -1.22 -4.08
C MET A 244 -23.86 -0.20 -5.05
N GLU A 245 -23.12 0.82 -5.46
CA GLU A 245 -23.62 1.87 -6.35
C GLU A 245 -23.29 1.59 -7.82
N PHE A 246 -22.09 1.10 -8.12
CA PHE A 246 -21.58 1.00 -9.50
C PHE A 246 -21.41 -0.43 -10.02
N LEU A 247 -21.42 -1.46 -9.16
CA LEU A 247 -21.28 -2.85 -9.59
C LEU A 247 -22.64 -3.55 -9.61
N PRO A 248 -23.11 -4.02 -10.77
CA PRO A 248 -24.35 -4.80 -10.86
C PRO A 248 -24.27 -6.07 -9.99
N GLY A 249 -25.32 -6.35 -9.21
CA GLY A 249 -25.41 -7.55 -8.38
C GLY A 249 -24.63 -7.48 -7.06
N TYR A 250 -23.78 -6.47 -6.86
CA TYR A 250 -22.95 -6.38 -5.64
C TYR A 250 -23.79 -6.03 -4.42
N ARG A 251 -24.82 -5.18 -4.57
CA ARG A 251 -25.70 -4.79 -3.46
C ARG A 251 -26.51 -5.98 -2.97
N GLU A 252 -27.12 -6.74 -3.86
CA GLU A 252 -27.95 -7.90 -3.54
C GLU A 252 -27.14 -9.00 -2.83
N ALA A 253 -25.87 -9.17 -3.21
CA ALA A 253 -24.98 -10.17 -2.62
C ALA A 253 -24.45 -9.78 -1.23
N ASN A 254 -24.30 -8.48 -0.94
CA ASN A 254 -23.58 -8.01 0.25
C ASN A 254 -24.45 -7.20 1.25
N ALA A 255 -25.63 -6.74 0.84
CA ALA A 255 -26.54 -6.05 1.74
C ALA A 255 -27.16 -7.05 2.74
N PRO A 256 -27.46 -6.61 3.98
CA PRO A 256 -28.14 -7.45 4.96
C PRO A 256 -29.48 -7.94 4.40
N GLN A 257 -29.65 -9.27 4.28
CA GLN A 257 -30.93 -9.84 3.89
C GLN A 257 -31.96 -9.60 4.99
N ARG A 258 -32.79 -8.59 4.78
CA ARG A 258 -33.95 -8.33 5.62
C ARG A 258 -35.07 -9.21 5.12
N THR A 259 -35.43 -10.23 5.90
CA THR A 259 -36.69 -10.93 5.69
C THR A 259 -37.81 -9.91 5.93
N THR A 260 -38.42 -9.43 4.85
CA THR A 260 -39.72 -8.78 4.96
C THR A 260 -40.69 -9.86 5.39
N LYS A 261 -40.96 -9.97 6.69
CA LYS A 261 -42.19 -10.58 7.16
C LYS A 261 -43.30 -9.69 6.63
N ASP A 262 -43.84 -10.08 5.48
CA ASP A 262 -45.04 -9.53 4.89
C ASP A 262 -46.19 -9.84 5.86
N THR A 263 -46.43 -8.94 6.81
CA THR A 263 -47.69 -8.93 7.54
C THR A 263 -48.74 -8.51 6.54
N GLY A 264 -49.49 -9.52 6.09
CA GLY A 264 -50.51 -9.44 5.06
C GLY A 264 -51.31 -8.16 5.11
N LYS A 265 -51.39 -7.55 3.93
CA LYS A 265 -52.30 -6.46 3.61
C LYS A 265 -53.72 -7.00 3.70
N ASP A 266 -54.34 -6.85 4.87
CA ASP A 266 -55.79 -7.03 5.00
C ASP A 266 -56.47 -5.96 4.15
N THR A 267 -57.12 -6.46 3.11
CA THR A 267 -58.07 -5.77 2.24
C THR A 267 -59.22 -5.24 3.08
N ALA A 268 -59.18 -3.97 3.48
CA ALA A 268 -60.33 -3.28 4.04
C ALA A 268 -61.07 -2.53 2.92
N THR A 269 -62.09 -3.20 2.42
CA THR A 269 -63.13 -2.71 1.51
C THR A 269 -63.79 -1.44 2.03
N GLU A 270 -64.10 -0.54 1.11
CA GLU A 270 -64.92 0.66 1.27
C GLU A 270 -66.16 0.43 2.14
N THR A 271 -66.43 1.36 3.05
CA THR A 271 -67.80 1.61 3.48
C THR A 271 -68.06 3.11 3.44
N THR A 272 -68.93 3.48 2.52
CA THR A 272 -69.50 4.80 2.31
C THR A 272 -70.21 5.28 3.58
N ARG A 273 -69.92 6.51 4.01
CA ARG A 273 -70.87 7.30 4.79
C ARG A 273 -70.69 8.78 4.49
N GLU A 274 -71.62 9.29 3.69
CA GLU A 274 -71.85 10.72 3.52
C GLU A 274 -72.28 11.35 4.85
N THR A 275 -71.77 12.53 5.16
CA THR A 275 -72.57 13.73 5.45
C THR A 275 -71.66 14.95 5.37
N GLY A 276 -71.98 15.86 4.45
CA GLY A 276 -71.32 17.15 4.34
C GLY A 276 -71.72 18.11 5.46
N LYS A 277 -70.87 19.10 5.69
CA LYS A 277 -71.28 20.49 5.89
C LYS A 277 -70.10 21.45 5.71
N ASP A 278 -70.44 22.54 5.07
CA ASP A 278 -69.67 23.72 4.68
C ASP A 278 -68.78 24.33 5.78
N ALA A 279 -67.64 24.90 5.38
CA ALA A 279 -67.45 26.36 5.35
C ALA A 279 -65.94 26.74 5.21
N THR A 280 -65.57 27.08 3.98
CA THR A 280 -64.80 28.24 3.51
C THR A 280 -63.79 29.01 4.40
N VAL A 281 -62.73 29.46 3.68
CA VAL A 281 -61.85 30.66 3.84
C VAL A 281 -60.59 30.45 4.70
N GLU A 282 -59.39 30.24 4.12
CA GLU A 282 -58.45 31.17 3.45
C GLU A 282 -57.46 31.93 4.38
N VAL A 283 -56.17 31.89 3.98
CA VAL A 283 -55.13 32.94 4.14
C VAL A 283 -54.53 33.03 5.57
N THR A 284 -53.22 33.03 5.83
CA THR A 284 -52.11 33.77 5.23
C THR A 284 -50.77 33.24 5.75
N ALA A 285 -49.72 33.46 4.96
CA ALA A 285 -48.32 33.37 5.32
C ALA A 285 -47.87 34.45 6.33
N GLY A 286 -46.76 34.16 7.02
CA GLY A 286 -45.78 35.18 7.41
C GLY A 286 -45.46 35.23 8.90
N GLY A 287 -44.16 35.11 9.22
CA GLY A 287 -43.63 35.56 10.50
C GLY A 287 -42.46 34.77 11.06
N ARG A 288 -41.25 35.04 10.54
CA ARG A 288 -40.00 34.88 11.31
C ARG A 288 -40.09 35.77 12.55
N LEU A 289 -39.52 35.33 13.68
CA LEU A 289 -38.65 36.14 14.53
C LEU A 289 -37.85 35.23 15.46
N ALA A 290 -36.54 35.49 15.51
CA ALA A 290 -35.57 34.94 16.43
C ALA A 290 -35.63 35.66 17.78
N ALA A 291 -35.16 35.00 18.84
CA ALA A 291 -34.43 35.55 20.00
C ALA A 291 -34.47 34.50 21.14
N THR A 292 -33.38 33.77 21.36
CA THR A 292 -32.34 34.00 22.40
C THR A 292 -32.73 33.60 23.83
N ASP A 293 -31.78 32.86 24.41
CA ASP A 293 -31.32 32.97 25.80
C ASP A 293 -32.04 32.12 26.86
N ARG A 294 -31.35 31.10 27.36
CA ARG A 294 -30.74 31.17 28.70
C ARG A 294 -29.94 29.93 29.07
N VAL A 295 -28.69 30.20 29.44
CA VAL A 295 -27.82 29.36 30.27
C VAL A 295 -28.26 29.50 31.74
N THR A 296 -28.39 28.38 32.44
CA THR A 296 -28.18 28.28 33.90
C THR A 296 -27.58 26.92 34.20
N GLY A 297 -26.37 26.91 34.75
CA GLY A 297 -25.72 25.73 35.28
C GLY A 297 -26.12 25.45 36.73
N THR A 298 -25.93 24.20 37.14
CA THR A 298 -25.73 23.85 38.56
C THR A 298 -24.74 22.70 38.66
N THR A 299 -23.73 22.94 39.47
CA THR A 299 -22.62 22.08 39.90
C THR A 299 -23.08 21.05 40.92
N SER A 300 -22.51 19.84 40.91
CA SER A 300 -22.09 19.15 42.14
C SER A 300 -21.07 18.04 41.87
N ASN A 301 -20.06 18.02 42.74
CA ASN A 301 -18.92 17.12 42.82
C ASN A 301 -19.30 15.69 43.24
N GLY A 302 -18.44 14.72 42.91
CA GLY A 302 -18.35 13.44 43.60
C GLY A 302 -17.34 12.50 42.94
N GLY A 303 -16.08 12.56 43.37
CA GLY A 303 -15.04 11.63 42.94
C GLY A 303 -15.14 10.28 43.65
N ALA A 304 -14.65 9.22 42.99
CA ALA A 304 -14.10 8.03 43.64
C ALA A 304 -13.20 7.27 42.67
N SER A 305 -11.95 7.13 43.09
CA SER A 305 -10.86 6.33 42.51
C SER A 305 -10.93 4.90 43.05
N TRP A 306 -10.79 3.89 42.19
CA TRP A 306 -10.38 2.50 42.53
C TRP A 306 -9.66 1.92 41.30
N THR A 307 -8.32 1.92 41.27
CA THR A 307 -7.38 0.81 41.58
C THR A 307 -7.39 -0.39 40.64
N THR A 308 -6.23 -0.58 40.01
CA THR A 308 -5.68 -1.75 39.32
C THR A 308 -5.60 -2.99 40.22
N PRO A 309 -5.62 -4.19 39.62
CA PRO A 309 -4.77 -5.28 40.09
C PRO A 309 -3.83 -5.76 39.00
N GLY A 310 -2.54 -5.85 39.34
CA GLY A 310 -1.51 -6.44 38.50
C GLY A 310 -1.38 -7.95 38.69
N SER A 311 -0.63 -8.53 37.74
CA SER A 311 0.37 -9.59 37.90
C SER A 311 -0.01 -10.82 38.72
N THR A 312 -0.20 -11.95 38.04
CA THR A 312 0.25 -13.24 38.56
C THR A 312 0.87 -14.06 37.44
N THR A 313 2.18 -14.28 37.60
CA THR A 313 3.05 -15.26 36.94
C THR A 313 2.52 -16.68 37.08
N MET A 314 2.54 -17.47 35.99
CA MET A 314 2.68 -18.93 36.08
C MET A 314 3.63 -19.42 34.99
N ALA A 315 4.57 -20.24 35.44
CA ALA A 315 5.70 -20.76 34.72
C ALA A 315 5.33 -21.88 33.74
N ASN A 316 6.20 -22.02 32.74
CA ASN A 316 6.32 -23.13 31.80
C ASN A 316 6.86 -24.40 32.50
N PRO A 317 6.54 -25.60 32.00
CA PRO A 317 7.54 -26.66 31.94
C PRO A 317 7.66 -27.26 30.52
N SER A 318 8.86 -27.07 29.98
CA SER A 318 9.75 -28.00 29.26
C SER A 318 9.23 -29.34 28.67
N THR A 319 9.65 -29.53 27.40
CA THR A 319 10.31 -30.71 26.78
C THR A 319 9.53 -32.04 26.65
N ASP A 320 9.33 -32.52 25.42
CA ASP A 320 10.25 -33.50 24.82
C ASP A 320 9.94 -33.80 23.34
N ALA A 321 11.03 -34.09 22.63
CA ALA A 321 11.09 -34.44 21.21
C ALA A 321 10.74 -35.91 20.96
N VAL A 322 10.17 -36.21 19.78
CA VAL A 322 10.44 -37.47 19.06
C VAL A 322 10.15 -37.37 17.56
N ALA A 323 11.20 -37.70 16.80
CA ALA A 323 11.25 -38.49 15.57
C ALA A 323 10.61 -37.97 14.27
N ALA A 324 11.52 -37.63 13.35
CA ALA A 324 11.32 -37.39 11.94
C ALA A 324 11.04 -38.68 11.15
N THR A 325 10.16 -38.57 10.16
CA THR A 325 10.13 -39.42 8.96
C THR A 325 10.12 -38.52 7.72
N ALA A 326 11.07 -38.78 6.83
CA ALA A 326 11.33 -38.01 5.64
C ALA A 326 10.26 -38.23 4.56
N ALA A 327 9.76 -37.13 4.00
CA ALA A 327 9.09 -37.10 2.70
C ALA A 327 9.68 -35.94 1.90
N ALA A 328 10.11 -36.24 0.67
CA ALA A 328 10.77 -35.32 -0.24
C ALA A 328 9.88 -34.10 -0.57
N VAL A 329 10.44 -32.88 -0.47
CA VAL A 329 9.74 -31.63 -0.79
C VAL A 329 10.59 -30.83 -1.77
N ASN A 330 9.92 -30.30 -2.80
CA ASN A 330 10.46 -29.54 -3.93
C ASN A 330 11.38 -28.37 -3.52
N PRO A 331 12.49 -28.13 -4.25
CA PRO A 331 13.47 -27.08 -3.93
C PRO A 331 12.93 -25.64 -4.03
N ALA A 332 11.83 -25.41 -4.77
CA ALA A 332 11.20 -24.09 -4.86
C ALA A 332 10.43 -23.67 -3.59
N ALA A 333 10.00 -24.64 -2.77
CA ALA A 333 9.27 -24.37 -1.53
C ALA A 333 10.23 -24.00 -0.38
N SER A 334 11.46 -24.53 -0.39
CA SER A 334 12.45 -24.24 0.66
C SER A 334 12.97 -22.81 0.57
N ALA A 335 13.17 -22.27 -0.63
CA ALA A 335 13.62 -20.88 -0.80
C ALA A 335 12.59 -19.84 -0.28
N LEU A 336 11.29 -20.16 -0.36
CA LEU A 336 10.23 -19.30 0.17
C LEU A 336 10.07 -19.45 1.69
N SER A 337 10.23 -20.66 2.23
CA SER A 337 10.24 -20.87 3.68
C SER A 337 11.44 -20.22 4.35
N ASP A 338 12.61 -20.30 3.73
CA ASP A 338 13.85 -19.68 4.25
C ASP A 338 13.77 -18.14 4.22
N ALA A 339 13.12 -17.57 3.19
CA ALA A 339 12.82 -16.14 3.12
C ALA A 339 11.79 -15.68 4.17
N LEU A 340 10.86 -16.56 4.56
CA LEU A 340 9.84 -16.28 5.57
C LEU A 340 10.40 -16.41 6.99
N GLU A 341 11.29 -17.39 7.23
CA GLU A 341 12.02 -17.54 8.50
C GLU A 341 13.03 -16.40 8.71
N ALA A 342 13.65 -15.88 7.64
CA ALA A 342 14.51 -14.69 7.70
C ALA A 342 13.75 -13.36 7.91
N ALA A 343 12.43 -13.35 7.71
CA ALA A 343 11.56 -12.17 7.84
C ALA A 343 10.91 -12.02 9.24
N GLY A 344 11.13 -12.98 10.16
CA GLY A 344 10.44 -13.05 11.45
C GLY A 344 10.57 -11.82 12.36
N ASP A 345 11.56 -10.94 12.11
CA ASP A 345 11.78 -9.70 12.88
C ASP A 345 12.22 -8.54 11.97
N ALA A 346 11.72 -8.52 10.72
CA ALA A 346 12.05 -7.47 9.77
C ALA A 346 11.05 -6.29 9.86
N PRO A 347 11.51 -5.09 10.24
CA PRO A 347 10.63 -3.93 10.38
C PRO A 347 10.02 -3.53 9.03
N PRO A 348 8.79 -2.99 9.02
CA PRO A 348 8.20 -2.43 7.81
C PRO A 348 9.04 -1.24 7.35
N CYS A 349 9.17 -1.06 6.04
CA CYS A 349 9.91 0.05 5.48
C CYS A 349 9.28 1.39 5.85
N ASP A 350 10.10 2.33 6.31
CA ASP A 350 9.77 3.71 6.64
C ASP A 350 9.26 4.54 5.44
N VAL A 351 9.63 4.15 4.22
CA VAL A 351 9.18 4.80 2.98
C VAL A 351 7.93 4.13 2.40
N CYS A 352 7.96 2.81 2.20
CA CYS A 352 6.99 2.08 1.39
C CYS A 352 5.99 1.24 2.22
N GLY A 353 6.25 1.04 3.51
CA GLY A 353 5.46 0.17 4.41
C GLY A 353 5.56 -1.33 4.13
N THR A 354 6.21 -1.74 3.04
CA THR A 354 6.43 -3.17 2.72
C THR A 354 7.38 -3.78 3.75
N ILE A 355 7.11 -5.02 4.16
CA ILE A 355 8.03 -5.78 5.01
C ILE A 355 9.37 -5.86 4.31
N THR A 356 10.38 -5.36 5.00
CA THR A 356 11.74 -5.38 4.48
C THR A 356 12.31 -6.79 4.57
N VAL A 357 13.33 -7.07 3.77
CA VAL A 357 14.10 -8.31 3.88
C VAL A 357 15.44 -7.97 4.50
N ARG A 358 15.91 -8.84 5.39
CA ARG A 358 17.21 -8.67 6.04
C ARG A 358 18.31 -8.76 4.99
N SER A 359 19.21 -7.77 4.98
CA SER A 359 20.32 -7.65 4.04
C SER A 359 21.60 -7.30 4.83
N GLY A 360 22.20 -8.32 5.46
CA GLY A 360 23.30 -8.16 6.40
C GLY A 360 22.82 -7.68 7.77
N THR A 361 23.42 -6.61 8.30
CA THR A 361 22.97 -5.91 9.52
C THR A 361 21.79 -4.98 9.29
N CYS A 362 21.48 -4.68 8.02
CA CYS A 362 20.41 -3.77 7.63
C CYS A 362 19.19 -4.51 7.10
N TYR A 363 18.19 -3.73 6.74
CA TYR A 363 16.96 -4.15 6.11
C TYR A 363 16.77 -3.45 4.76
N LYS A 364 16.18 -4.12 3.78
CA LYS A 364 15.94 -3.59 2.43
C LYS A 364 14.47 -3.76 2.03
N CYS A 365 13.81 -2.68 1.57
CA CYS A 365 12.50 -2.76 0.91
C CYS A 365 12.72 -3.24 -0.54
N LEU A 366 12.28 -4.45 -0.87
CA LEU A 366 12.32 -4.97 -2.24
C LEU A 366 11.34 -4.22 -3.18
N ASN A 367 10.39 -3.47 -2.62
CA ASN A 367 9.39 -2.73 -3.38
C ASN A 367 9.87 -1.32 -3.81
N CYS A 368 10.50 -0.55 -2.91
CA CYS A 368 10.95 0.82 -3.21
C CYS A 368 12.49 1.00 -3.19
N GLY A 369 13.25 -0.03 -2.83
CA GLY A 369 14.71 0.01 -2.77
C GLY A 369 15.31 0.70 -1.54
N ALA A 370 14.48 1.28 -0.65
CA ALA A 370 14.97 1.92 0.58
C ALA A 370 15.67 0.91 1.51
N SER A 371 16.76 1.35 2.13
CA SER A 371 17.53 0.57 3.10
C SER A 371 17.43 1.18 4.49
N MET A 372 17.12 0.37 5.51
CA MET A 372 16.98 0.80 6.90
C MET A 372 17.99 0.09 7.80
N GLY A 373 18.50 0.77 8.82
CA GLY A 373 19.42 0.15 9.80
C GLY A 373 20.86 -0.05 9.30
N CYS A 374 21.25 0.55 8.18
CA CYS A 374 22.67 0.68 7.83
C CYS A 374 23.23 1.95 8.49
N SER A 375 24.12 1.77 9.48
CA SER A 375 24.96 2.84 10.03
C SER A 375 26.09 3.19 9.07
#